data_AF-J2INS1-F1
#
_entry.id   AF-J2INS1-F1
#
_cell.length_a   1.000
_cell.length_b   1.000
_cell.length_c   1.000
_cell.angle_alpha   90.00
_cell.angle_beta   90.00
_cell.angle_gamma   90.00
#
_symmetry.space_group_name_H-M   'P 1'
#
loop_
_entity.id
_entity.type
_entity.pdbx_description
1 polymer ?
#
loop_
_entity_poly.entity_id
_entity_poly.type
_entity_poly.pdbx_seq_one_letter_code
_entity_poly.pdbx_strand_id
1 'polypeptide(L)'
;MSRSGASDLETMNATPPVEINTEDWRSFFLGYSEIVLVANSDEVDIDELASRFPETTLFIFFNKVYKVLSKPFTRNALLVSRSGALGANLVKSGKVSKVLQYFDKSSFLGIINLTIGDSEKFSPASAFGDVKVRHLDLTDVFAPFYPTASLPTTGFALCFWLANLQLGVTVTLAGFSSKRSERYQVLDVHDWTFEQVVLRLMYRRGKIDIIGRERTNSYAELSAHFPEYSPAEIAFTANEVLAERLVNLSSFVDKLMHVTRFLRFVERTYKRLKPKTRKERQWEAMEQK
;
A
#
# COMPACT_ATOMS: atom_id res chain seq x y z
N MET A 1 -21.56 46.22 15.15
CA MET A 1 -21.97 45.00 15.88
C MET A 1 -21.39 43.81 15.15
N SER A 2 -20.34 43.25 15.74
CA SER A 2 -19.59 42.08 15.26
C SER A 2 -20.30 40.76 15.58
N ARG A 3 -20.11 39.77 14.71
CA ARG A 3 -19.85 38.33 14.99
C ARG A 3 -19.82 37.62 13.62
N SER A 4 -18.65 37.53 12.99
CA SER A 4 -17.63 36.46 13.13
C SER A 4 -18.10 35.13 12.55
N GLY A 5 -17.66 34.87 11.32
CA GLY A 5 -17.46 33.52 10.81
C GLY A 5 -16.22 32.89 11.47
N ALA A 6 -16.38 31.65 11.88
CA ALA A 6 -15.36 30.67 12.25
C ALA A 6 -16.06 29.32 12.08
N SER A 7 -15.80 28.60 10.99
CA SER A 7 -14.78 27.55 10.90
C SER A 7 -15.24 26.20 11.45
N ASP A 8 -16.18 25.56 10.78
CA ASP A 8 -16.46 24.13 10.98
C ASP A 8 -15.73 23.32 9.90
N LEU A 9 -14.40 23.40 9.95
CA LEU A 9 -13.53 22.28 9.59
C LEU A 9 -13.48 21.37 10.83
N GLU A 10 -14.63 20.81 11.19
CA GLU A 10 -14.68 19.70 12.14
C GLU A 10 -13.93 18.52 11.53
N THR A 11 -12.67 18.42 11.94
CA THR A 11 -11.97 17.19 12.26
C THR A 11 -12.47 15.94 11.53
N MET A 12 -11.68 15.47 10.55
CA MET A 12 -11.63 14.07 10.15
C MET A 12 -11.09 13.19 11.30
N ASN A 13 -11.73 13.26 12.47
CA ASN A 13 -11.63 12.27 13.53
C ASN A 13 -12.66 11.20 13.21
N ALA A 14 -12.39 10.43 12.16
CA ALA A 14 -12.94 9.09 12.08
C ALA A 14 -12.28 8.30 13.22
N THR A 15 -12.86 8.39 14.41
CA THR A 15 -12.50 7.53 15.53
C THR A 15 -13.03 6.15 15.17
N PRO A 16 -12.18 5.14 14.94
CA PRO A 16 -12.65 3.80 14.63
C PRO A 16 -13.49 3.26 15.80
N PRO A 17 -14.49 2.39 15.53
CA PRO A 17 -15.27 1.74 16.58
C PRO A 17 -14.37 1.05 17.61
N VAL A 18 -14.81 1.12 18.87
CA VAL A 18 -14.12 0.59 20.05
C VAL A 18 -14.20 -0.94 20.05
N GLU A 19 -13.05 -1.59 20.31
CA GLU A 19 -12.76 -3.04 20.40
C GLU A 19 -12.22 -3.78 19.15
N ILE A 20 -11.10 -3.32 18.59
CA ILE A 20 -10.12 -4.20 17.91
C ILE A 20 -8.86 -4.28 18.77
N ASN A 21 -8.93 -4.95 19.93
CA ASN A 21 -7.81 -5.33 20.80
C ASN A 21 -6.59 -4.36 20.76
N THR A 22 -6.84 -3.06 20.92
CA THR A 22 -5.92 -1.99 20.53
C THR A 22 -4.77 -1.85 21.52
N GLU A 23 -4.99 -2.17 22.80
CA GLU A 23 -3.97 -2.11 23.84
C GLU A 23 -2.87 -3.17 23.66
N ASP A 24 -3.23 -4.39 23.28
CA ASP A 24 -2.27 -5.47 22.99
C ASP A 24 -1.37 -5.13 21.80
N TRP A 25 -1.97 -4.59 20.73
CA TRP A 25 -1.22 -4.17 19.55
C TRP A 25 -0.36 -2.95 19.82
N ARG A 26 -0.89 -1.95 20.53
CA ARG A 26 -0.12 -0.79 20.96
C ARG A 26 1.10 -1.22 21.76
N SER A 27 0.91 -2.06 22.77
CA SER A 27 1.98 -2.60 23.62
C SER A 27 3.04 -3.35 22.82
N PHE A 28 2.63 -4.12 21.80
CA PHE A 28 3.55 -4.83 20.93
C PHE A 28 4.46 -3.89 20.11
N PHE A 29 3.96 -2.73 19.67
CA PHE A 29 4.73 -1.80 18.85
C PHE A 29 5.46 -0.69 19.62
N LEU A 30 5.11 -0.43 20.88
CA LEU A 30 5.70 0.65 21.71
C LEU A 30 7.22 0.52 21.95
N GLY A 31 7.81 -0.67 21.76
CA GLY A 31 9.24 -0.92 21.99
C GLY A 31 10.16 -0.53 20.82
N TYR A 32 9.62 -0.16 19.66
CA TYR A 32 10.41 0.18 18.48
C TYR A 32 10.55 1.69 18.34
N SER A 33 11.73 2.16 17.90
CA SER A 33 11.96 3.59 17.68
C SER A 33 11.26 4.13 16.43
N GLU A 34 11.18 3.29 15.40
CA GLU A 34 10.53 3.57 14.13
C GLU A 34 9.91 2.31 13.54
N ILE A 35 8.93 2.50 12.65
CA ILE A 35 8.32 1.40 11.90
C ILE A 35 8.42 1.69 10.41
N VAL A 36 9.09 0.82 9.66
CA VAL A 36 9.28 0.96 8.22
C VAL A 36 8.49 -0.11 7.49
N LEU A 37 7.52 0.31 6.67
CA LEU A 37 6.80 -0.57 5.76
C LEU A 37 7.56 -0.64 4.44
N VAL A 38 7.93 -1.85 4.04
CA VAL A 38 8.71 -2.12 2.83
C VAL A 38 7.79 -2.67 1.75
N ALA A 39 7.52 -1.88 0.71
CA ALA A 39 6.74 -2.33 -0.43
C ALA A 39 7.45 -3.45 -1.21
N ASN A 40 6.66 -4.27 -1.92
CA ASN A 40 7.18 -5.30 -2.82
C ASN A 40 7.65 -4.69 -4.16
N SER A 41 8.60 -3.74 -4.11
CA SER A 41 9.12 -2.97 -5.25
C SER A 41 10.62 -3.17 -5.43
N ASP A 42 11.05 -3.37 -6.68
CA ASP A 42 12.46 -3.50 -7.05
C ASP A 42 13.23 -2.16 -6.86
N GLU A 43 12.53 -1.05 -6.63
CA GLU A 43 13.11 0.27 -6.33
C GLU A 43 13.64 0.39 -4.89
N VAL A 44 13.38 -0.60 -4.02
CA VAL A 44 13.82 -0.57 -2.62
C VAL A 44 15.22 -1.17 -2.48
N ASP A 45 16.16 -0.36 -2.02
CA ASP A 45 17.46 -0.83 -1.50
C ASP A 45 17.34 -1.12 0.00
N ILE A 46 17.25 -2.40 0.36
CA ILE A 46 17.07 -2.80 1.76
C ILE A 46 18.34 -2.59 2.60
N ASP A 47 19.53 -2.69 2.00
CA ASP A 47 20.78 -2.50 2.71
C ASP A 47 20.96 -1.00 3.05
N GLU A 48 20.59 -0.10 2.13
CA GLU A 48 20.52 1.34 2.41
C GLU A 48 19.52 1.64 3.53
N LEU A 49 18.29 1.11 3.46
CA LEU A 49 17.28 1.31 4.50
C LEU A 49 17.77 0.82 5.87
N ALA A 50 18.36 -0.37 5.92
CA ALA A 50 18.90 -0.93 7.15
C ALA A 50 20.02 -0.07 7.74
N SER A 51 20.83 0.60 6.93
CA SER A 51 21.86 1.52 7.40
C SER A 51 21.31 2.88 7.86
N ARG A 52 20.21 3.33 7.26
CA ARG A 52 19.59 4.64 7.52
C ARG A 52 18.85 4.71 8.86
N PHE A 53 18.24 3.62 9.29
CA PHE A 53 17.36 3.61 10.46
C PHE A 53 18.04 2.98 11.70
N PRO A 54 17.76 3.48 12.92
CA PRO A 54 18.37 2.95 14.17
C PRO A 54 18.10 1.47 14.39
N GLU A 55 18.98 0.74 15.09
CA GLU A 55 18.88 -0.72 15.29
C GLU A 55 17.52 -1.19 15.85
N THR A 56 16.88 -0.38 16.68
CA THR A 56 15.56 -0.63 17.28
C THR A 56 14.38 -0.43 16.33
N THR A 57 14.61 -0.20 15.04
CA THR A 57 13.56 -0.06 14.02
C THR A 57 12.94 -1.40 13.68
N LEU A 58 11.61 -1.42 13.54
CA LEU A 58 10.85 -2.55 13.04
C LEU A 58 10.63 -2.44 11.53
N PHE A 59 11.05 -3.46 10.79
CA PHE A 59 10.78 -3.57 9.35
C PHE A 59 9.60 -4.49 9.10
N ILE A 60 8.62 -4.00 8.35
CA ILE A 60 7.42 -4.77 7.99
C ILE A 60 7.45 -5.06 6.49
N PHE A 61 7.46 -6.35 6.17
CA PHE A 61 7.46 -6.85 4.80
C PHE A 61 6.12 -7.51 4.45
N PHE A 62 5.87 -7.70 3.17
CA PHE A 62 4.66 -8.36 2.66
C PHE A 62 5.01 -9.63 1.87
N ASN A 63 4.02 -10.46 1.55
CA ASN A 63 4.16 -11.80 0.93
C ASN A 63 5.20 -12.01 -0.19
N LYS A 64 5.63 -10.99 -0.93
CA LYS A 64 6.61 -11.12 -2.03
C LYS A 64 7.99 -10.61 -1.62
N VAL A 65 8.43 -10.94 -0.39
CA VAL A 65 9.72 -10.51 0.20
C VAL A 65 10.93 -10.78 -0.68
N TYR A 66 10.92 -11.85 -1.47
CA TYR A 66 11.98 -12.24 -2.41
C TYR A 66 12.23 -11.21 -3.52
N LYS A 67 11.39 -10.18 -3.66
CA LYS A 67 11.65 -9.05 -4.55
C LYS A 67 12.58 -8.00 -3.97
N VAL A 68 12.65 -7.91 -2.64
CA VAL A 68 13.41 -6.89 -1.92
C VAL A 68 14.53 -7.49 -1.07
N LEU A 69 14.41 -8.77 -0.71
CA LEU A 69 15.42 -9.52 0.03
C LEU A 69 16.09 -10.55 -0.90
N SER A 70 17.41 -10.46 -1.01
CA SER A 70 18.26 -11.45 -1.68
C SER A 70 18.91 -12.43 -0.70
N LYS A 71 19.01 -12.05 0.57
CA LYS A 71 19.61 -12.78 1.70
C LYS A 71 18.70 -12.70 2.94
N PRO A 72 18.89 -13.56 3.95
CA PRO A 72 18.16 -13.45 5.20
C PRO A 72 18.33 -12.06 5.84
N PHE A 73 17.22 -11.43 6.21
CA PHE A 73 17.20 -10.15 6.88
C PHE A 73 17.36 -10.33 8.39
N THR A 74 18.30 -9.59 8.98
CA THR A 74 18.82 -9.82 10.34
C THR A 74 18.35 -8.80 11.37
N ARG A 75 17.54 -7.82 10.98
CA ARG A 75 16.97 -6.82 11.90
C ARG A 75 15.55 -7.21 12.32
N ASN A 76 14.99 -6.49 13.28
CA ASN A 76 13.62 -6.73 13.77
C ASN A 76 12.65 -6.70 12.60
N ALA A 77 11.98 -7.82 12.35
CA ALA A 77 11.16 -7.98 11.16
C ALA A 77 9.83 -8.68 11.43
N LEU A 78 8.80 -8.21 10.73
CA LEU A 78 7.49 -8.84 10.65
C LEU A 78 7.12 -9.09 9.19
N LEU A 79 6.40 -10.18 8.96
CA LEU A 79 5.76 -10.46 7.69
C LEU A 79 4.25 -10.27 7.82
N VAL A 80 3.67 -9.48 6.92
CA VAL A 80 2.22 -9.31 6.84
C VAL A 80 1.70 -10.11 5.65
N SER A 81 0.79 -11.02 5.94
CA SER A 81 0.07 -11.81 4.95
C SER A 81 -1.42 -11.52 5.03
N ARG A 82 -1.96 -10.83 4.03
CA ARG A 82 -3.41 -10.65 3.90
C ARG A 82 -4.10 -11.96 3.49
N SER A 83 -5.21 -12.24 4.15
CA SER A 83 -6.14 -13.32 3.83
C SER A 83 -7.09 -12.92 2.69
N GLY A 84 -7.52 -13.91 1.91
CA GLY A 84 -8.66 -13.77 0.99
C GLY A 84 -9.80 -14.68 1.43
N ALA A 85 -10.81 -14.87 0.58
CA ALA A 85 -11.97 -15.72 0.89
C ALA A 85 -11.62 -17.17 1.29
N LEU A 86 -10.49 -17.69 0.80
CA LEU A 86 -10.00 -19.04 1.09
C LEU A 86 -8.80 -19.08 2.05
N GLY A 87 -8.49 -17.97 2.75
CA GLY A 87 -7.28 -17.86 3.55
C GLY A 87 -6.14 -17.12 2.87
N ALA A 88 -5.03 -16.98 3.61
CA ALA A 88 -3.80 -16.32 3.19
C ALA A 88 -3.21 -16.96 1.92
N ASN A 89 -2.89 -16.12 0.94
CA ASN A 89 -2.29 -16.60 -0.31
C ASN A 89 -0.94 -17.29 -0.08
N LEU A 90 -0.19 -16.86 0.94
CA LEU A 90 1.09 -17.47 1.31
C LEU A 90 0.94 -18.96 1.68
N VAL A 91 -0.10 -19.27 2.45
CA VAL A 91 -0.47 -20.64 2.87
C VAL A 91 -0.96 -21.45 1.68
N LYS A 92 -1.96 -20.94 0.95
CA LYS A 92 -2.57 -21.64 -0.20
C LYS A 92 -1.58 -21.98 -1.30
N SER A 93 -0.58 -21.13 -1.51
CA SER A 93 0.45 -21.34 -2.52
C SER A 93 1.60 -22.24 -2.06
N GLY A 94 1.59 -22.74 -0.82
CA GLY A 94 2.65 -23.58 -0.27
C GLY A 94 4.00 -22.87 -0.15
N LYS A 95 3.99 -21.53 -0.08
CA LYS A 95 5.22 -20.71 -0.14
C LYS A 95 5.76 -20.29 1.22
N VAL A 96 5.09 -20.69 2.30
CA VAL A 96 5.45 -20.34 3.68
C VAL A 96 6.94 -20.60 3.94
N SER A 97 7.41 -21.85 3.83
CA SER A 97 8.82 -22.21 4.12
C SER A 97 9.81 -21.43 3.26
N LYS A 98 9.49 -21.22 1.97
CA LYS A 98 10.33 -20.45 1.04
C LYS A 98 10.40 -18.97 1.40
N VAL A 99 9.37 -18.40 1.99
CA VAL A 99 9.36 -16.99 2.42
C VAL A 99 10.07 -16.84 3.77
N LEU A 100 9.87 -17.79 4.69
CA LEU A 100 10.51 -17.77 6.00
C LEU A 100 12.04 -17.85 5.94
N GLN A 101 12.62 -18.44 4.89
CA GLN A 101 14.08 -18.48 4.72
C GLN A 101 14.74 -17.09 4.57
N TYR A 102 13.97 -16.05 4.25
CA TYR A 102 14.48 -14.68 4.10
C TYR A 102 14.52 -13.91 5.42
N PHE A 103 14.22 -14.55 6.55
CA PHE A 103 14.22 -13.93 7.85
C PHE A 103 15.13 -14.70 8.80
N ASP A 104 15.97 -13.98 9.52
CA ASP A 104 16.76 -14.57 10.58
C ASP A 104 15.87 -14.98 11.76
N LYS A 105 16.12 -16.16 12.33
CA LYS A 105 15.26 -16.72 13.39
C LYS A 105 15.33 -15.93 14.70
N SER A 106 16.42 -15.21 14.97
CA SER A 106 16.59 -14.46 16.21
C SER A 106 15.91 -13.10 16.18
N SER A 107 15.77 -12.50 15.00
CA SER A 107 15.19 -11.16 14.82
C SER A 107 13.79 -11.17 14.20
N PHE A 108 13.33 -12.31 13.69
CA PHE A 108 11.99 -12.45 13.11
C PHE A 108 10.92 -12.62 14.18
N LEU A 109 9.99 -11.68 14.20
CA LEU A 109 8.94 -11.59 15.23
C LEU A 109 7.69 -12.40 14.88
N GLY A 110 7.63 -12.92 13.65
CA GLY A 110 6.55 -13.76 13.16
C GLY A 110 5.70 -13.11 12.08
N ILE A 111 4.48 -13.62 11.94
CA ILE A 111 3.54 -13.25 10.88
C ILE A 111 2.31 -12.58 11.47
N ILE A 112 1.91 -11.46 10.87
CA ILE A 112 0.57 -10.91 11.04
C ILE A 112 -0.28 -11.41 9.87
N ASN A 113 -1.25 -12.28 10.18
CA ASN A 113 -2.28 -12.67 9.22
C ASN A 113 -3.42 -11.65 9.31
N LEU A 114 -3.68 -10.95 8.21
CA LEU A 114 -4.50 -9.74 8.20
C LEU A 114 -5.77 -9.91 7.36
N THR A 115 -6.91 -9.39 7.83
CA THR A 115 -8.16 -9.24 7.07
C THR A 115 -8.56 -7.77 7.01
N ILE A 116 -9.24 -7.35 5.94
CA ILE A 116 -9.74 -5.98 5.74
C ILE A 116 -11.18 -5.97 5.22
N GLY A 117 -11.65 -7.07 4.62
CA GLY A 117 -13.02 -7.14 4.10
C GLY A 117 -13.76 -8.34 4.66
N ASP A 118 -15.08 -8.19 4.76
CA ASP A 118 -16.01 -9.16 5.36
C ASP A 118 -15.94 -10.57 4.75
N SER A 119 -15.54 -10.64 3.48
CA SER A 119 -15.42 -11.91 2.76
C SER A 119 -14.12 -12.68 3.05
N GLU A 120 -13.16 -12.06 3.74
CA GLU A 120 -11.84 -12.63 4.00
C GLU A 120 -11.85 -13.51 5.24
N LYS A 121 -11.11 -14.63 5.19
CA LYS A 121 -11.06 -15.59 6.29
C LYS A 121 -9.64 -15.84 6.70
N PHE A 122 -9.35 -15.79 7.99
CA PHE A 122 -8.02 -16.11 8.49
C PHE A 122 -7.63 -17.56 8.18
N SER A 123 -6.36 -17.76 7.81
CA SER A 123 -5.74 -19.08 7.88
C SER A 123 -5.38 -19.40 9.35
N PRO A 124 -5.46 -20.68 9.77
CA PRO A 124 -5.05 -21.08 11.10
C PRO A 124 -3.55 -20.87 11.29
N ALA A 125 -3.12 -20.56 12.51
CA ALA A 125 -1.72 -20.29 12.83
C ALA A 125 -0.78 -21.44 12.46
N SER A 126 -1.22 -22.69 12.67
CA SER A 126 -0.47 -23.90 12.32
C SER A 126 -0.15 -24.04 10.83
N ALA A 127 -0.89 -23.36 9.95
CA ALA A 127 -0.66 -23.41 8.52
C ALA A 127 0.51 -22.50 8.05
N PHE A 128 1.06 -21.68 8.95
CA PHE A 128 2.20 -20.80 8.68
C PHE A 128 3.54 -21.39 9.14
N GLY A 129 3.58 -22.68 9.49
CA GLY A 129 4.79 -23.34 9.97
C GLY A 129 5.08 -23.01 11.45
N ASP A 130 6.32 -23.24 11.86
CA ASP A 130 6.76 -23.09 13.25
C ASP A 130 7.23 -21.66 13.54
N VAL A 131 6.31 -20.70 13.41
CA VAL A 131 6.55 -19.28 13.73
C VAL A 131 5.34 -18.71 14.46
N LYS A 132 5.57 -17.63 15.23
CA LYS A 132 4.48 -16.91 15.89
C LYS A 132 3.56 -16.29 14.84
N VAL A 133 2.26 -16.50 14.98
CA VAL A 133 1.24 -15.87 14.14
C VAL A 133 0.29 -15.07 15.01
N ARG A 134 -0.02 -13.85 14.59
CA ARG A 134 -1.04 -12.99 15.19
C ARG A 134 -2.08 -12.65 14.13
N HIS A 135 -3.34 -12.59 14.52
CA HIS A 135 -4.44 -12.23 13.62
C HIS A 135 -4.85 -10.79 13.84
N LEU A 136 -4.96 -10.02 12.75
CA LEU A 136 -5.35 -8.62 12.77
C LEU A 136 -6.51 -8.42 11.82
N ASP A 137 -7.66 -8.05 12.37
CA ASP A 137 -8.84 -7.68 11.58
C ASP A 137 -8.94 -6.17 11.48
N LEU A 138 -9.01 -5.64 10.26
CA LEU A 138 -9.16 -4.21 9.99
C LEU A 138 -10.50 -3.88 9.31
N THR A 139 -11.43 -4.83 9.25
CA THR A 139 -12.71 -4.67 8.55
C THR A 139 -13.47 -3.42 9.02
N ASP A 140 -13.71 -3.29 10.32
CA ASP A 140 -14.44 -2.15 10.90
C ASP A 140 -13.66 -0.83 10.82
N VAL A 141 -12.33 -0.88 10.62
CA VAL A 141 -11.51 0.33 10.45
C VAL A 141 -11.85 1.03 9.13
N PHE A 142 -12.13 0.29 8.07
CA PHE A 142 -12.30 0.84 6.72
C PHE A 142 -13.76 0.90 6.26
N ALA A 143 -14.64 0.08 6.81
CA ALA A 143 -16.07 0.07 6.49
C ALA A 143 -16.75 1.46 6.49
N PRO A 144 -16.41 2.41 7.39
CA PRO A 144 -17.09 3.71 7.43
C PRO A 144 -16.75 4.67 6.28
N PHE A 145 -15.61 4.51 5.59
CA PHE A 145 -15.12 5.55 4.68
C PHE A 145 -14.50 5.06 3.37
N TYR A 146 -14.11 3.78 3.28
CA TYR A 146 -13.46 3.28 2.07
C TYR A 146 -14.51 3.03 0.96
N PRO A 147 -14.18 3.26 -0.33
CA PRO A 147 -15.15 3.06 -1.41
C PRO A 147 -15.70 1.63 -1.46
N THR A 148 -17.03 1.49 -1.43
CA THR A 148 -17.75 0.22 -1.25
C THR A 148 -17.51 -0.83 -2.36
N ALA A 149 -17.12 -0.40 -3.55
CA ALA A 149 -16.84 -1.28 -4.69
C ALA A 149 -15.41 -1.86 -4.68
N SER A 150 -14.58 -1.51 -3.69
CA SER A 150 -13.17 -1.85 -3.66
C SER A 150 -12.71 -2.19 -2.24
N LEU A 151 -11.55 -2.81 -2.10
CA LEU A 151 -10.94 -3.05 -0.79
C LEU A 151 -9.60 -2.33 -0.67
N PRO A 152 -9.21 -1.88 0.54
CA PRO A 152 -7.90 -1.30 0.79
C PRO A 152 -6.76 -2.23 0.39
N THR A 153 -5.67 -1.73 -0.18
CA THR A 153 -4.41 -2.49 -0.30
C THR A 153 -3.84 -2.76 1.09
N THR A 154 -3.14 -3.88 1.26
CA THR A 154 -2.58 -4.27 2.58
C THR A 154 -1.62 -3.23 3.13
N GLY A 155 -0.81 -2.63 2.28
CA GLY A 155 0.18 -1.64 2.72
C GLY A 155 -0.48 -0.31 3.12
N PHE A 156 -1.50 0.16 2.38
CA PHE A 156 -2.30 1.31 2.79
C PHE A 156 -3.02 1.04 4.11
N ALA A 157 -3.70 -0.09 4.21
CA ALA A 157 -4.50 -0.44 5.38
C ALA A 157 -3.66 -0.48 6.67
N LEU A 158 -2.51 -1.15 6.58
CA LEU A 158 -1.60 -1.28 7.70
C LEU A 158 -0.95 0.07 8.08
N CYS A 159 -0.55 0.88 7.10
CA CYS A 159 0.01 2.20 7.34
C CYS A 159 -1.00 3.10 8.07
N PHE A 160 -2.24 3.14 7.56
CA PHE A 160 -3.32 3.91 8.17
C PHE A 160 -3.60 3.45 9.60
N TRP A 161 -3.72 2.14 9.82
CA TRP A 161 -3.96 1.59 11.15
C TRP A 161 -2.82 1.92 12.12
N LEU A 162 -1.55 1.64 11.77
CA LEU A 162 -0.39 1.91 12.61
C LEU A 162 -0.26 3.39 12.98
N ALA A 163 -0.47 4.29 12.02
CA ALA A 163 -0.41 5.74 12.26
C ALA A 163 -1.51 6.22 13.22
N ASN A 164 -2.63 5.50 13.33
CA ASN A 164 -3.73 5.82 14.23
C ASN A 164 -3.66 5.08 15.58
N LEU A 165 -2.70 4.18 15.79
CA LEU A 165 -2.43 3.57 17.11
C LEU A 165 -1.79 4.53 18.12
N GLN A 166 -1.43 5.75 17.70
CA GLN A 166 -0.82 6.80 18.53
C GLN A 166 0.43 6.34 19.29
N LEU A 167 1.31 5.59 18.62
CA LEU A 167 2.50 4.98 19.22
C LEU A 167 3.57 5.99 19.66
N GLY A 168 3.48 7.24 19.20
CA GLY A 168 4.52 8.26 19.41
C GLY A 168 5.77 8.05 18.53
N VAL A 169 5.72 7.12 17.58
CA VAL A 169 6.81 6.84 16.63
C VAL A 169 6.38 7.05 15.19
N THR A 170 7.37 7.32 14.33
CA THR A 170 7.14 7.55 12.91
C THR A 170 6.90 6.23 12.18
N VAL A 171 5.83 6.19 11.39
CA VAL A 171 5.59 5.13 10.40
C VAL A 171 6.09 5.62 9.04
N THR A 172 7.07 4.94 8.48
CA THR A 172 7.74 5.32 7.24
C THR A 172 7.43 4.35 6.11
N LEU A 173 7.03 4.87 4.94
CA LEU A 173 6.78 4.08 3.73
C LEU A 173 8.02 4.07 2.83
N ALA A 174 8.53 2.87 2.53
CA ALA A 174 9.64 2.64 1.60
C ALA A 174 9.15 1.90 0.34
N GLY A 175 9.39 2.47 -0.84
CA GLY A 175 9.00 1.86 -2.12
C GLY A 175 7.50 1.94 -2.47
N PHE A 176 6.73 2.73 -1.72
CA PHE A 176 5.30 3.00 -1.98
C PHE A 176 5.13 4.10 -3.04
N SER A 177 5.77 3.91 -4.21
CA SER A 177 5.66 4.88 -5.29
C SER A 177 4.29 4.82 -5.94
N SER A 178 3.80 5.98 -6.38
CA SER A 178 2.56 6.13 -7.17
C SER A 178 2.76 5.68 -8.63
N LYS A 179 3.81 4.90 -8.92
CA LYS A 179 4.15 4.38 -10.24
C LYS A 179 3.71 2.93 -10.35
N ARG A 180 2.93 2.61 -11.38
CA ARG A 180 2.59 1.22 -11.68
C ARG A 180 3.88 0.51 -12.07
N SER A 181 4.25 -0.58 -11.38
CA SER A 181 5.39 -1.37 -11.84
C SER A 181 5.03 -1.99 -13.20
N GLU A 182 5.88 -1.81 -14.21
CA GLU A 182 5.66 -2.35 -15.56
C GLU A 182 5.57 -3.89 -15.58
N ARG A 183 6.09 -4.56 -14.54
CA ARG A 183 6.19 -6.03 -14.44
C ARG A 183 5.00 -6.71 -13.76
N TYR A 184 4.13 -5.99 -13.05
CA TYR A 184 3.05 -6.60 -12.27
C TYR A 184 1.71 -5.88 -12.51
N GLN A 185 0.80 -6.55 -13.24
CA GLN A 185 -0.58 -6.12 -13.39
C GLN A 185 -1.26 -6.07 -12.01
N VAL A 186 -1.73 -4.88 -11.63
CA VAL A 186 -2.60 -4.68 -10.48
C VAL A 186 -4.02 -4.89 -10.98
N LEU A 187 -4.73 -5.86 -10.39
CA LEU A 187 -6.15 -6.09 -10.65
C LEU A 187 -6.94 -4.90 -10.09
N ASP A 188 -8.00 -4.50 -10.79
CA ASP A 188 -8.85 -3.31 -10.54
C ASP A 188 -9.75 -3.43 -9.29
N VAL A 189 -9.24 -4.08 -8.24
CA VAL A 189 -9.97 -4.40 -7.00
C VAL A 189 -9.76 -3.31 -5.93
N HIS A 190 -8.86 -2.35 -6.19
CA HIS A 190 -8.42 -1.33 -5.23
C HIS A 190 -8.58 0.06 -5.83
N ASP A 191 -9.12 1.01 -5.07
CA ASP A 191 -9.07 2.43 -5.45
C ASP A 191 -7.73 3.03 -5.04
N TRP A 192 -6.72 2.79 -5.88
CA TRP A 192 -5.36 3.27 -5.59
C TRP A 192 -5.25 4.80 -5.57
N THR A 193 -6.10 5.50 -6.32
CA THR A 193 -6.13 6.96 -6.31
C THR A 193 -6.57 7.46 -4.94
N PHE A 194 -7.66 6.91 -4.41
CA PHE A 194 -8.14 7.21 -3.06
C PHE A 194 -7.05 6.98 -2.00
N GLU A 195 -6.39 5.83 -2.05
CA GLU A 195 -5.31 5.49 -1.10
C GLU A 195 -4.14 6.48 -1.17
N GLN A 196 -3.71 6.82 -2.39
CA GLN A 196 -2.62 7.79 -2.57
C GLN A 196 -3.01 9.17 -2.04
N VAL A 197 -4.26 9.60 -2.23
CA VAL A 197 -4.75 10.87 -1.65
C VAL A 197 -4.67 10.82 -0.13
N VAL A 198 -5.19 9.78 0.52
CA VAL A 198 -5.16 9.66 1.98
C VAL A 198 -3.71 9.62 2.52
N LEU A 199 -2.84 8.80 1.94
CA LEU A 199 -1.43 8.73 2.33
C LEU A 199 -0.72 10.08 2.17
N ARG A 200 -1.02 10.82 1.11
CA ARG A 200 -0.46 12.16 0.88
C ARG A 200 -0.93 13.16 1.92
N LEU A 201 -2.20 13.12 2.31
CA LEU A 201 -2.73 13.96 3.39
C LEU A 201 -2.06 13.63 4.72
N MET A 202 -1.93 12.34 5.07
CA MET A 202 -1.24 11.90 6.29
C MET A 202 0.24 12.35 6.32
N TYR A 203 0.94 12.20 5.19
CA TYR A 203 2.34 12.62 5.05
C TYR A 203 2.50 14.14 5.21
N ARG A 204 1.63 14.94 4.58
CA ARG A 204 1.62 16.41 4.72
C ARG A 204 1.31 16.87 6.15
N ARG A 205 0.46 16.12 6.86
CA ARG A 205 0.15 16.37 8.29
C ARG A 205 1.21 15.81 9.25
N GLY A 206 2.28 15.22 8.73
CA GLY A 206 3.36 14.65 9.55
C GLY A 206 2.98 13.37 10.32
N LYS A 207 1.84 12.73 10.00
CA LYS A 207 1.43 11.47 10.63
C LYS A 207 2.27 10.27 10.18
N ILE A 208 2.85 10.35 8.99
CA ILE A 208 3.71 9.32 8.40
C ILE A 208 4.86 9.98 7.65
N ASP A 209 5.90 9.20 7.34
CA ASP A 209 6.96 9.59 6.41
C ASP A 209 6.94 8.75 5.13
N ILE A 210 7.48 9.28 4.04
CA ILE A 210 7.58 8.60 2.74
C ILE A 210 8.98 8.87 2.19
N ILE A 211 9.74 7.81 1.95
CA ILE A 211 11.10 7.91 1.42
C ILE A 211 11.09 8.40 -0.03
N GLY A 212 12.05 9.26 -0.37
CA GLY A 212 12.20 9.81 -1.73
C GLY A 212 11.11 10.83 -2.10
N ARG A 213 10.47 11.43 -1.10
CA ARG A 213 9.39 12.39 -1.27
C ARG A 213 9.69 13.65 -0.47
N GLU A 214 9.33 14.82 -1.02
CA GLU A 214 9.32 16.08 -0.28
C GLU A 214 7.91 16.39 0.25
N ARG A 215 7.84 16.97 1.46
CA ARG A 215 6.60 17.43 2.11
C ARG A 215 6.07 18.75 1.56
N THR A 216 6.84 19.42 0.73
CA THR A 216 6.53 20.73 0.14
C THR A 216 5.33 20.61 -0.82
N ASN A 217 4.49 21.65 -0.82
CA ASN A 217 3.42 21.82 -1.80
C ASN A 217 3.59 23.19 -2.44
N SER A 218 4.15 23.24 -3.64
CA SER A 218 4.39 24.50 -4.36
C SER A 218 3.12 25.32 -4.58
N TYR A 219 1.95 24.68 -4.63
CA TYR A 219 0.67 25.39 -4.73
C TYR A 219 0.18 25.99 -3.41
N ALA A 220 0.68 25.51 -2.26
CA ALA A 220 0.30 26.06 -0.96
C ALA A 220 0.86 27.48 -0.75
N GLU A 221 2.00 27.79 -1.36
CA GLU A 221 2.59 29.13 -1.33
C GLU A 221 1.80 30.14 -2.16
N LEU A 222 1.03 29.68 -3.16
CA LEU A 222 0.22 30.58 -3.99
C LEU A 222 -0.83 31.34 -3.19
N SER A 223 -1.44 30.72 -2.17
CA SER A 223 -2.37 31.43 -1.29
C SER A 223 -1.72 32.54 -0.48
N ALA A 224 -0.40 32.45 -0.21
CA ALA A 224 0.33 33.50 0.48
C ALA A 224 0.66 34.67 -0.47
N HIS A 225 0.88 34.38 -1.75
CA HIS A 225 1.21 35.38 -2.78
C HIS A 225 -0.02 36.02 -3.43
N PHE A 226 -1.15 35.31 -3.48
CA PHE A 226 -2.42 35.75 -4.06
C PHE A 226 -3.58 35.53 -3.07
N PRO A 227 -3.68 36.37 -2.02
CA PRO A 227 -4.67 36.20 -0.95
C PRO A 227 -6.13 36.31 -1.40
N GLU A 228 -6.39 36.89 -2.58
CA GLU A 228 -7.70 36.98 -3.21
C GLU A 228 -8.27 35.63 -3.66
N TYR A 229 -7.43 34.60 -3.79
CA TYR A 229 -7.85 33.25 -4.19
C TYR A 229 -7.81 32.29 -3.00
N SER A 230 -8.91 31.60 -2.76
CA SER A 230 -8.96 30.57 -1.72
C SER A 230 -8.10 29.35 -2.09
N PRO A 231 -7.60 28.59 -1.09
CA PRO A 231 -6.90 27.32 -1.36
C PRO A 231 -7.73 26.33 -2.18
N ALA A 232 -9.05 26.37 -2.04
CA ALA A 232 -9.97 25.53 -2.81
C ALA A 232 -9.99 25.94 -4.28
N GLU A 233 -10.14 27.23 -4.59
CA GLU A 233 -10.09 27.75 -5.97
C GLU A 233 -8.76 27.41 -6.64
N ILE A 234 -7.63 27.63 -5.96
CA ILE A 234 -6.30 27.28 -6.47
C ILE A 234 -6.21 25.77 -6.77
N ALA A 235 -6.72 24.92 -5.88
CA ALA A 235 -6.72 23.47 -6.08
C ALA A 235 -7.62 23.04 -7.25
N PHE A 236 -8.80 23.63 -7.40
CA PHE A 236 -9.71 23.36 -8.51
C PHE A 236 -9.11 23.78 -9.86
N THR A 237 -8.58 25.01 -9.95
CA THR A 237 -7.93 25.49 -11.17
C THR A 237 -6.68 24.67 -11.51
N ALA A 238 -5.87 24.28 -10.51
CA ALA A 238 -4.74 23.39 -10.74
C ALA A 238 -5.19 22.03 -11.30
N ASN A 239 -6.29 21.47 -10.78
CA ASN A 239 -6.84 20.21 -11.27
C ASN A 239 -7.38 20.33 -12.70
N GLU A 240 -8.03 21.44 -13.05
CA GLU A 240 -8.48 21.74 -14.41
C GLU A 240 -7.30 21.78 -15.40
N VAL A 241 -6.26 22.56 -15.11
CA VAL A 241 -5.05 22.64 -15.95
C VAL A 241 -4.37 21.28 -16.09
N LEU A 242 -4.31 20.48 -15.01
CA LEU A 242 -3.75 19.13 -15.07
C LEU A 242 -4.61 18.18 -15.91
N ALA A 243 -5.94 18.27 -15.80
CA ALA A 243 -6.87 17.48 -16.61
C ALA A 243 -6.72 17.79 -18.10
N GLU A 244 -6.63 19.07 -18.48
CA GLU A 244 -6.37 19.48 -19.86
C GLU A 244 -5.03 18.95 -20.38
N ARG A 245 -3.96 19.04 -19.58
CA ARG A 245 -2.65 18.47 -19.93
C ARG A 245 -2.71 16.96 -20.14
N LEU A 246 -3.45 16.24 -19.29
CA LEU A 246 -3.66 14.80 -19.43
C LEU A 246 -4.44 14.46 -20.70
N VAL A 247 -5.48 15.22 -21.03
CA VAL A 247 -6.21 15.07 -22.31
C VAL A 247 -5.27 15.28 -23.49
N ASN A 248 -4.42 16.30 -23.45
CA ASN A 248 -3.43 16.56 -24.49
C ASN A 248 -2.38 15.43 -24.61
N LEU A 249 -2.01 14.77 -23.51
CA LEU A 249 -1.14 13.59 -23.52
C LEU A 249 -1.79 12.38 -24.22
N SER A 250 -3.12 12.24 -24.17
CA SER A 250 -3.83 11.18 -24.92
C SER A 250 -3.56 11.26 -26.42
N SER A 251 -3.40 12.48 -26.97
CA SER A 251 -3.03 12.66 -28.40
C SER A 251 -1.64 12.09 -28.75
N PHE A 252 -0.70 12.11 -27.80
CA PHE A 252 0.61 11.47 -27.95
C PHE A 252 0.53 9.96 -27.83
N VAL A 253 -0.33 9.46 -26.94
CA VAL A 253 -0.63 8.02 -26.86
C VAL A 253 -1.24 7.55 -28.18
N ASP A 254 -2.17 8.28 -28.78
CA ASP A 254 -2.77 7.94 -30.08
C ASP A 254 -1.74 7.92 -31.21
N LYS A 255 -0.81 8.89 -31.23
CA LYS A 255 0.33 8.87 -32.16
C LYS A 255 1.23 7.66 -31.93
N LEU A 256 1.55 7.33 -30.68
CA LEU A 256 2.34 6.14 -30.34
C LEU A 256 1.61 4.85 -30.76
N MET A 257 0.28 4.83 -30.56
CA MET A 257 -0.60 3.74 -30.98
C MET A 257 -0.59 3.55 -32.48
N HIS A 258 -0.62 4.64 -33.23
CA HIS A 258 -0.52 4.65 -34.67
C HIS A 258 0.83 4.15 -35.17
N VAL A 259 1.94 4.69 -34.66
CA VAL A 259 3.31 4.33 -35.08
C VAL A 259 3.63 2.86 -34.77
N THR A 260 3.13 2.34 -33.64
CA THR A 260 3.38 0.95 -33.24
C THR A 260 2.34 -0.07 -33.74
N ARG A 261 1.39 0.33 -34.61
CA ARG A 261 0.36 -0.58 -35.17
C ARG A 261 0.97 -1.83 -35.80
N PHE A 262 2.00 -1.65 -36.62
CA PHE A 262 2.64 -2.75 -37.36
C PHE A 262 3.36 -3.72 -36.42
N LEU A 263 4.15 -3.20 -35.47
CA LEU A 263 4.83 -4.01 -34.46
C LEU A 263 3.85 -4.83 -33.60
N ARG A 264 2.71 -4.22 -33.23
CA ARG A 264 1.66 -4.91 -32.46
C ARG A 264 0.87 -5.91 -33.27
N PHE A 265 0.69 -5.69 -34.58
CA PHE A 265 0.13 -6.69 -35.48
C PHE A 265 1.01 -7.95 -35.53
N VAL A 266 2.32 -7.76 -35.68
CA VAL A 266 3.30 -8.87 -35.65
C VAL A 266 3.27 -9.59 -34.29
N GLU A 267 3.28 -8.84 -33.19
CA GLU A 267 3.25 -9.40 -31.83
C GLU A 267 1.97 -10.21 -31.55
N ARG A 268 0.79 -9.68 -31.93
CA ARG A 268 -0.50 -10.38 -31.77
C ARG A 268 -0.56 -11.65 -32.61
N THR A 269 -0.03 -11.61 -33.82
CA THR A 269 0.03 -12.78 -34.71
C THR A 269 0.94 -13.85 -34.13
N TYR A 270 2.12 -13.46 -33.63
CA TYR A 270 3.04 -14.36 -32.94
C TYR A 270 2.44 -14.95 -31.64
N LYS A 271 1.76 -14.14 -30.82
CA LYS A 271 1.07 -14.61 -29.61
C LYS A 271 -0.06 -15.60 -29.90
N ARG A 272 -0.83 -15.39 -30.99
CA ARG A 272 -1.85 -16.35 -31.44
C ARG A 272 -1.27 -17.68 -31.93
N LEU A 273 -0.08 -17.63 -32.52
CA LEU A 273 0.64 -18.82 -32.99
C LEU A 273 1.38 -19.54 -31.85
N LYS A 274 1.59 -18.88 -30.71
CA LYS A 274 2.27 -19.47 -29.55
C LYS A 274 1.33 -20.45 -28.83
N PRO A 275 1.74 -21.72 -28.62
CA PRO A 275 0.88 -22.69 -27.96
C PRO A 275 0.58 -22.27 -26.51
N LYS A 276 -0.71 -22.29 -26.14
CA LYS A 276 -1.19 -21.96 -24.79
C LYS A 276 -0.45 -22.77 -23.73
N THR A 277 0.01 -22.08 -22.68
CA THR A 277 0.73 -22.71 -21.58
C THR A 277 -0.20 -23.53 -20.68
N ARG A 278 0.35 -24.50 -19.95
CA ARG A 278 -0.41 -25.41 -19.08
C ARG A 278 -1.21 -24.68 -17.99
N LYS A 279 -0.76 -23.48 -17.58
CA LYS A 279 -1.43 -22.62 -16.59
C LYS A 279 -2.64 -21.88 -17.17
N GLU A 280 -2.55 -21.40 -18.42
CA GLU A 280 -3.67 -20.72 -19.09
C GLU A 280 -4.83 -21.70 -19.34
N ARG A 281 -4.53 -22.95 -19.70
CA ARG A 281 -5.57 -24.00 -19.83
C ARG A 281 -6.25 -24.36 -18.52
N GLN A 282 -5.54 -24.28 -17.40
CA GLN A 282 -6.11 -24.52 -16.07
C GLN A 282 -7.00 -23.35 -15.61
N TRP A 283 -6.69 -22.11 -16.03
CA TRP A 283 -7.50 -20.93 -15.72
C TRP A 283 -8.80 -20.91 -16.51
N GLU A 284 -8.75 -21.19 -17.82
CA GLU A 284 -9.95 -21.27 -18.67
C GLU A 284 -10.92 -22.38 -18.22
N ALA A 285 -10.41 -23.49 -17.67
CA ALA A 285 -11.23 -24.55 -17.09
C ALA A 285 -11.92 -24.17 -15.77
N MET A 286 -11.45 -23.12 -15.09
CA MET A 286 -12.08 -22.59 -13.87
C MET A 286 -13.13 -21.50 -14.17
N GLU A 287 -12.98 -20.73 -15.26
CA GLU A 287 -13.97 -19.70 -15.67
C GLU A 287 -15.21 -20.29 -16.36
N GLN A 288 -15.19 -21.55 -16.78
CA GLN A 288 -16.35 -22.25 -17.38
C GLN A 288 -17.21 -23.03 -16.37
N LYS A 289 -17.03 -22.80 -15.07
CA LYS A 289 -17.85 -23.34 -13.97
C LYS A 289 -18.47 -22.22 -13.16
#